data_AF-A0A7S1HAI7-F1
#
_entry.id   AF-A0A7S1HAI7-F1
#
_cell.length_a   1.000
_cell.length_b   1.000
_cell.length_c   1.000
_cell.angle_alpha   90.00
_cell.angle_beta   90.00
_cell.angle_gamma   90.00
#
_symmetry.space_group_name_H-M   'P 1'
#
loop_
_entity.id
_entity.type
_entity.pdbx_description
1 polymer ?
#
loop_
_entity_poly.entity_id
_entity_poly.type
_entity_poly.pdbx_seq_one_letter_code
_entity_poly.pdbx_strand_id
1 'polypeptide(L)'
;GNGSPMDNVQILRIGGTSNLVFEVYVGTTLQSETIEDGWRQSWTHVTWALTKTSSTQSQWKIWFDGVLTRDVSKPYPADTTLTLNYLGKSQWGGNTYKGWMDSVVVLGRAVTAEEALVMYSGDVKLFEYDLEGDATADASGNGRDLTLQGSPTIATISACKRFRCLYLGGVSSQWVPK
;
A
#
# COMPACT_ATOMS: atom_id res chain seq x y z
N GLY A 1 10.13 -0.15 6.13
CA GLY A 1 10.51 0.62 7.33
C GLY A 1 11.65 -0.05 8.08
N ASN A 2 12.30 0.68 8.99
CA ASN A 2 13.40 0.20 9.83
C ASN A 2 13.10 0.36 11.34
N GLY A 3 11.82 0.34 11.70
CA GLY A 3 11.33 0.49 13.07
C GLY A 3 10.60 1.81 13.28
N SER A 4 10.06 2.01 14.47
CA SER A 4 9.45 3.28 14.87
C SER A 4 10.54 4.29 15.21
N PRO A 5 10.66 5.47 14.56
CA PRO A 5 10.02 6.01 13.35
C PRO A 5 10.93 5.97 12.10
N MET A 6 11.92 5.07 12.07
CA MET A 6 13.03 5.05 11.12
C MET A 6 12.64 4.65 9.69
N ASP A 7 12.86 5.55 8.72
CA ASP A 7 12.85 5.28 7.27
C ASP A 7 11.61 4.51 6.77
N ASN A 8 10.44 4.99 7.18
CA ASN A 8 9.16 4.36 6.89
C ASN A 8 8.46 5.01 5.69
N VAL A 9 7.81 4.18 4.88
CA VAL A 9 6.89 4.60 3.81
C VAL A 9 5.58 3.91 4.09
N GLN A 10 4.51 4.67 4.33
CA GLN A 10 3.26 4.09 4.82
C GLN A 10 2.02 4.87 4.41
N ILE A 11 0.90 4.15 4.37
CA ILE A 11 -0.45 4.69 4.17
C ILE A 11 -1.26 4.28 5.40
N LEU A 12 -1.85 5.24 6.08
CA LEU A 12 -2.55 5.03 7.34
C LEU A 12 -3.87 5.80 7.36
N ARG A 13 -4.80 5.35 8.19
CA ARG A 13 -5.98 6.13 8.57
C ARG A 13 -5.64 6.99 9.79
N ILE A 14 -6.00 8.27 9.77
CA ILE A 14 -5.76 9.16 10.92
C ILE A 14 -6.81 8.87 12.00
N GLY A 15 -6.43 8.10 13.02
CA GLY A 15 -7.28 7.79 14.17
C GLY A 15 -8.68 7.28 13.75
N GLY A 16 -9.72 7.87 14.33
CA GLY A 16 -11.12 7.57 13.98
C GLY A 16 -11.69 8.37 12.80
N THR A 17 -10.90 9.20 12.12
CA THR A 17 -11.38 10.09 11.04
C THR A 17 -11.62 9.34 9.73
N SER A 18 -12.20 9.97 8.73
CA SER A 18 -12.26 9.46 7.35
C SER A 18 -11.01 9.80 6.53
N ASN A 19 -9.95 10.34 7.16
CA ASN A 19 -8.77 10.81 6.42
C ASN A 19 -7.74 9.70 6.26
N LEU A 20 -7.19 9.58 5.05
CA LEU A 20 -5.99 8.80 4.77
C LEU A 20 -4.77 9.72 4.75
N VAL A 21 -3.67 9.24 5.32
CA VAL A 21 -2.37 9.93 5.32
C VAL A 21 -1.33 9.06 4.65
N PHE A 22 -0.54 9.68 3.79
CA PHE A 22 0.60 9.11 3.09
C PHE A 22 1.84 9.70 3.73
N GLU A 23 2.70 8.87 4.30
CA GLU A 23 3.82 9.31 5.11
C GLU A 23 5.13 8.73 4.62
N VAL A 24 6.16 9.57 4.58
CA VAL A 24 7.56 9.19 4.42
C VAL A 24 8.33 9.74 5.61
N TYR A 25 9.05 8.85 6.27
CA TYR A 25 10.08 9.20 7.23
C TYR A 25 11.44 9.09 6.54
N VAL A 26 12.29 10.11 6.70
CA VAL A 26 13.71 10.08 6.34
C VAL A 26 14.50 10.22 7.63
N GLY A 27 15.17 9.14 8.04
CA GLY A 27 15.56 8.95 9.44
C GLY A 27 14.32 9.01 10.33
N THR A 28 14.28 9.99 11.23
CA THR A 28 13.14 10.26 12.12
C THR A 28 12.24 11.41 11.65
N THR A 29 12.59 12.08 10.54
CA THR A 29 11.87 13.27 10.07
C THR A 29 10.65 12.83 9.26
N LEU A 30 9.45 13.14 9.77
CA LEU A 30 8.19 12.86 9.09
C LEU A 30 7.88 13.91 8.02
N GLN A 31 7.39 13.44 6.88
CA GLN A 31 6.65 14.22 5.90
C GLN A 31 5.38 13.48 5.54
N SER A 32 4.28 14.22 5.41
CA SER A 32 2.97 13.64 5.14
C SER A 32 2.18 14.41 4.08
N GLU A 33 1.25 13.70 3.46
CA GLU A 33 0.20 14.25 2.63
C GLU A 33 -1.13 13.62 3.04
N THR A 34 -2.13 14.46 3.33
CA THR A 34 -3.44 14.02 3.81
C THR A 34 -4.49 14.15 2.70
N ILE A 35 -5.23 13.06 2.51
CA ILE A 35 -6.45 13.03 1.71
C ILE A 35 -7.63 13.02 2.67
N GLU A 36 -8.33 14.14 2.72
CA GLU A 36 -9.62 14.25 3.41
C GLU A 36 -10.61 13.28 2.78
N ASP A 37 -11.38 12.59 3.62
CA ASP A 37 -12.37 11.59 3.20
C ASP A 37 -11.81 10.47 2.28
N GLY A 38 -10.50 10.22 2.36
CA GLY A 38 -9.85 9.13 1.63
C GLY A 38 -10.24 7.74 2.14
N TRP A 39 -10.59 7.60 3.41
CA TRP A 39 -11.07 6.35 3.99
C TRP A 39 -12.58 6.21 3.80
N ARG A 40 -12.98 5.31 2.90
CA ARG A 40 -14.37 5.10 2.51
C ARG A 40 -14.84 3.70 2.93
N GLN A 41 -16.13 3.57 3.23
CA GLN A 41 -16.76 2.28 3.54
C GLN A 41 -17.18 1.51 2.26
N SER A 42 -16.40 1.65 1.20
CA SER A 42 -16.61 1.04 -0.11
C SER A 42 -15.26 0.66 -0.70
N TRP A 43 -15.26 -0.26 -1.67
CA TRP A 43 -14.07 -0.52 -2.49
C TRP A 43 -13.53 0.79 -3.05
N THR A 44 -12.25 1.03 -2.81
CA THR A 44 -11.54 2.23 -3.20
C THR A 44 -10.19 1.80 -3.71
N HIS A 45 -9.86 2.15 -4.95
CA HIS A 45 -8.53 1.91 -5.48
C HIS A 45 -7.64 3.09 -5.14
N VAL A 46 -6.49 2.81 -4.53
CA VAL A 46 -5.52 3.82 -4.13
C VAL A 46 -4.20 3.53 -4.80
N THR A 47 -3.64 4.53 -5.47
CA THR A 47 -2.31 4.47 -6.06
C THR A 47 -1.46 5.62 -5.53
N TRP A 48 -0.23 5.32 -5.14
CA TRP A 48 0.75 6.33 -4.74
C TRP A 48 2.06 6.09 -5.45
N ALA A 49 2.49 7.07 -6.25
CA ALA A 49 3.76 7.06 -6.96
C ALA A 49 4.68 8.15 -6.43
N LEU A 50 5.96 7.80 -6.24
CA LEU A 50 7.02 8.73 -5.87
C LEU A 50 8.04 8.78 -7.00
N THR A 51 8.03 9.85 -7.79
CA THR A 51 9.01 10.04 -8.87
C THR A 51 10.18 10.84 -8.36
N LYS A 52 11.38 10.25 -8.29
CA LYS A 52 12.59 10.93 -7.84
C LYS A 52 12.92 12.10 -8.77
N THR A 53 12.99 13.32 -8.22
CA THR A 53 13.33 14.55 -8.96
C THR A 53 14.74 15.07 -8.64
N SER A 54 15.29 14.67 -7.49
CA SER A 54 16.69 14.90 -7.11
C SER A 54 17.18 13.78 -6.17
N SER A 55 18.38 13.91 -5.59
CA SER A 55 18.89 12.94 -4.61
C SER A 55 17.99 12.82 -3.37
N THR A 56 17.28 13.88 -2.99
CA THR A 56 16.46 13.95 -1.76
C THR A 56 15.00 14.31 -1.99
N GLN A 57 14.62 14.73 -3.19
CA GLN A 57 13.27 15.20 -3.51
C GLN A 57 12.56 14.29 -4.51
N SER A 58 11.23 14.36 -4.48
CA SER A 58 10.37 13.61 -5.37
C SER A 58 9.04 14.32 -5.63
N GLN A 59 8.40 13.95 -6.74
CA GLN A 59 7.02 14.26 -7.01
C GLN A 59 6.15 13.10 -6.52
N TRP A 60 5.29 13.39 -5.54
CA TRP A 60 4.27 12.46 -5.08
C TRP A 60 3.00 12.68 -5.88
N LYS A 61 2.52 11.61 -6.49
CA LYS A 61 1.20 11.59 -7.12
C LYS A 61 0.35 10.54 -6.45
N ILE A 62 -0.86 10.95 -6.06
CA ILE A 62 -1.82 10.07 -5.38
C ILE A 62 -3.10 10.06 -6.21
N TRP A 63 -3.58 8.86 -6.53
CA TRP A 63 -4.82 8.65 -7.27
C TRP A 63 -5.81 7.87 -6.42
N PHE A 64 -7.07 8.29 -6.51
CA PHE A 64 -8.22 7.57 -6.00
C PHE A 64 -9.09 7.19 -7.19
N ASP A 65 -9.39 5.90 -7.33
CA ASP A 65 -10.24 5.37 -8.40
C ASP A 65 -9.77 5.82 -9.80
N GLY A 66 -8.45 5.80 -10.01
CA GLY A 66 -7.80 6.22 -11.25
C GLY A 66 -7.71 7.74 -11.46
N VAL A 67 -8.26 8.56 -10.56
CA VAL A 67 -8.29 10.03 -10.67
C VAL A 67 -7.20 10.67 -9.82
N LEU A 68 -6.37 11.52 -10.43
CA LEU A 68 -5.30 12.24 -9.74
C LEU A 68 -5.89 13.17 -8.69
N THR A 69 -5.57 12.93 -7.42
CA THR A 69 -6.09 13.67 -6.27
C THR A 69 -5.04 14.60 -5.66
N ARG A 70 -3.75 14.24 -5.75
CA ARG A 70 -2.63 15.08 -5.34
C ARG A 70 -1.48 14.98 -6.32
N ASP A 71 -0.80 16.10 -6.50
CA ASP A 71 0.48 16.24 -7.18
C ASP A 71 1.31 17.26 -6.38
N VAL A 72 2.24 16.77 -5.57
CA VAL A 72 3.00 17.59 -4.61
C VAL A 72 4.48 17.23 -4.62
N SER A 73 5.34 18.22 -4.40
CA SER A 73 6.77 17.98 -4.19
C SER A 73 7.05 17.69 -2.72
N LYS A 74 7.63 16.52 -2.43
CA LYS A 74 7.95 16.05 -1.08
C LYS A 74 9.27 15.26 -1.11
N PRO A 75 9.91 15.01 0.04
CA PRO A 75 11.14 14.23 0.06
C PRO A 75 10.96 12.82 -0.52
N TYR A 76 12.00 12.35 -1.19
CA TYR A 76 12.11 10.96 -1.59
C TYR A 76 12.52 10.12 -0.37
N PRO A 77 12.03 8.89 -0.22
CA PRO A 77 12.47 7.99 0.84
C PRO A 77 13.99 7.81 0.83
N ALA A 78 14.57 7.51 1.99
CA ALA A 78 15.99 7.19 2.09
C ALA A 78 16.33 5.98 1.19
N ASP A 79 17.45 6.07 0.48
CA ASP A 79 17.99 4.96 -0.30
C ASP A 79 18.68 3.97 0.66
N THR A 80 17.87 3.15 1.31
CA THR A 80 18.29 2.23 2.37
C THR A 80 17.55 0.91 2.27
N THR A 81 18.11 -0.12 2.90
CA THR A 81 17.44 -1.42 3.02
C THR A 81 16.33 -1.31 4.05
N LEU A 82 15.10 -1.66 3.66
CA LEU A 82 13.93 -1.70 4.52
C LEU A 82 13.74 -3.12 5.06
N THR A 83 13.88 -3.29 6.37
CA THR A 83 13.85 -4.61 7.03
C THR A 83 12.46 -5.04 7.51
N LEU A 84 11.53 -4.08 7.63
CA LEU A 84 10.16 -4.31 8.10
C LEU A 84 9.17 -3.82 7.06
N ASN A 85 8.35 -4.72 6.52
CA ASN A 85 7.29 -4.39 5.58
C ASN A 85 6.03 -5.11 6.04
N TYR A 86 4.90 -4.40 6.08
CA TYR A 86 3.65 -4.91 6.62
C TYR A 86 2.48 -4.43 5.76
N LEU A 87 1.49 -5.29 5.58
CA LEU A 87 0.12 -4.89 5.27
C LEU A 87 -0.74 -5.25 6.49
N GLY A 88 -1.76 -4.46 6.75
CA GLY A 88 -2.69 -4.75 7.84
C GLY A 88 -2.31 -4.20 9.21
N LYS A 89 -1.09 -3.65 9.36
CA LYS A 89 -0.63 -2.98 10.58
C LYS A 89 0.50 -2.01 10.28
N SER A 90 0.92 -1.24 11.27
CA SER A 90 2.19 -0.51 11.23
C SER A 90 3.29 -1.19 12.07
N GLN A 91 4.48 -0.62 12.00
CA GLN A 91 5.67 -0.93 12.80
C GLN A 91 5.53 -0.47 14.26
N TRP A 92 4.54 0.39 14.55
CA TRP A 92 4.14 0.69 15.93
C TRP A 92 3.11 -0.34 16.43
N GLY A 93 3.09 -0.58 17.74
CA GLY A 93 2.06 -1.42 18.35
C GLY A 93 0.66 -0.79 18.24
N GLY A 94 -0.38 -1.62 18.17
CA GLY A 94 -1.77 -1.23 18.41
C GLY A 94 -2.58 -0.77 17.19
N ASN A 95 -1.96 -0.48 16.05
CA ASN A 95 -2.68 -0.03 14.86
C ASN A 95 -2.87 -1.20 13.88
N THR A 96 -4.06 -1.80 13.85
CA THR A 96 -4.41 -2.86 12.90
C THR A 96 -5.54 -2.41 11.98
N TYR A 97 -5.45 -2.81 10.72
CA TYR A 97 -6.50 -2.64 9.73
C TYR A 97 -7.49 -3.80 9.83
N LYS A 98 -8.77 -3.46 9.75
CA LYS A 98 -9.87 -4.42 9.67
C LYS A 98 -10.70 -4.14 8.43
N GLY A 99 -10.70 -5.06 7.47
CA GLY A 99 -11.39 -4.87 6.20
C GLY A 99 -10.91 -5.81 5.10
N TRP A 100 -11.41 -5.55 3.90
CA TRP A 100 -11.08 -6.29 2.69
C TRP A 100 -9.99 -5.56 1.90
N MET A 101 -8.97 -6.31 1.49
CA MET A 101 -7.94 -5.87 0.55
C MET A 101 -7.94 -6.78 -0.67
N ASP A 102 -7.60 -6.20 -1.80
CA ASP A 102 -7.50 -6.89 -3.08
C ASP A 102 -6.41 -6.21 -3.92
N SER A 103 -5.67 -7.01 -4.70
CA SER A 103 -4.75 -6.54 -5.74
C SER A 103 -3.70 -5.55 -5.23
N VAL A 104 -3.02 -5.90 -4.13
CA VAL A 104 -1.94 -5.07 -3.57
C VAL A 104 -0.66 -5.29 -4.38
N VAL A 105 -0.11 -4.19 -4.91
CA VAL A 105 1.09 -4.21 -5.76
C VAL A 105 2.08 -3.15 -5.26
N VAL A 106 3.36 -3.50 -5.24
CA VAL A 106 4.47 -2.57 -5.01
C VAL A 106 5.41 -2.67 -6.21
N LEU A 107 5.77 -1.53 -6.80
CA LEU A 107 6.62 -1.49 -7.99
C LEU A 107 7.93 -0.78 -7.68
N GLY A 108 9.03 -1.25 -8.27
CA GLY A 108 10.33 -0.58 -8.21
C GLY A 108 10.43 0.72 -9.03
N ARG A 109 9.31 1.22 -9.56
CA ARG A 109 9.21 2.44 -10.37
C ARG A 109 7.92 3.21 -10.09
N ALA A 110 7.94 4.51 -10.39
CA ALA A 110 6.72 5.30 -10.41
C ALA A 110 5.81 4.85 -11.58
N VAL A 111 4.50 4.84 -11.33
CA VAL A 111 3.49 4.59 -12.35
C VAL A 111 3.07 5.88 -13.05
N THR A 112 2.65 5.78 -14.31
CA THR A 112 2.02 6.89 -15.03
C THR A 112 0.55 7.06 -14.65
N ALA A 113 -0.08 8.16 -15.08
CA ALA A 113 -1.50 8.38 -14.85
C ALA A 113 -2.37 7.34 -15.60
N GLU A 114 -1.94 6.96 -16.80
CA GLU A 114 -2.58 5.92 -17.60
C GLU A 114 -2.49 4.57 -16.89
N GLU A 115 -1.32 4.20 -16.38
CA GLU A 115 -1.15 2.96 -15.62
C GLU A 115 -2.02 2.93 -14.36
N ALA A 116 -2.08 4.04 -13.61
CA ALA A 116 -2.97 4.14 -12.44
C ALA A 116 -4.45 3.96 -12.81
N LEU A 117 -4.88 4.50 -13.95
CA LEU A 117 -6.23 4.33 -14.47
C LEU A 117 -6.52 2.89 -14.92
N VAL A 118 -5.59 2.25 -15.64
CA VAL A 118 -5.79 0.86 -16.08
C VAL A 118 -5.80 -0.08 -14.86
N MET A 119 -4.93 0.13 -13.87
CA MET A 119 -4.93 -0.65 -12.61
C MET A 119 -6.27 -0.53 -11.86
N TYR A 120 -6.86 0.65 -11.83
CA TYR A 120 -8.20 0.86 -11.28
C TYR A 120 -9.26 0.05 -12.04
N SER A 121 -9.30 0.19 -13.38
CA SER A 121 -10.29 -0.45 -14.24
C SER A 121 -10.28 -1.99 -14.20
N GLY A 122 -9.17 -2.60 -13.74
CA GLY A 122 -9.02 -4.05 -13.63
C GLY A 122 -8.41 -4.73 -14.86
N ASP A 123 -8.00 -3.94 -15.86
CA ASP A 123 -7.47 -4.44 -17.14
C ASP A 123 -5.94 -4.68 -17.15
N VAL A 124 -5.35 -5.00 -15.99
CA VAL A 124 -3.88 -5.12 -15.85
C VAL A 124 -3.44 -6.53 -15.45
N LYS A 125 -2.53 -7.09 -16.25
CA LYS A 125 -1.59 -8.17 -15.91
C LYS A 125 -0.16 -7.61 -15.85
N LEU A 126 0.10 -6.67 -14.95
CA LEU A 126 1.43 -6.06 -14.74
C LEU A 126 1.74 -6.17 -13.26
N PHE A 127 2.25 -7.31 -12.81
CA PHE A 127 2.49 -7.48 -11.39
C PHE A 127 3.90 -8.01 -11.12
N GLU A 128 4.69 -7.18 -10.43
CA GLU A 128 5.91 -7.54 -9.70
C GLU A 128 5.57 -8.12 -8.31
N TYR A 129 4.32 -7.94 -7.84
CA TYR A 129 3.71 -8.66 -6.72
C TYR A 129 2.24 -8.85 -6.98
N ASP A 130 1.73 -10.08 -6.88
CA ASP A 130 0.34 -10.36 -7.20
C ASP A 130 -0.32 -11.30 -6.20
N LEU A 131 -1.25 -10.73 -5.44
CA LEU A 131 -2.11 -11.46 -4.50
C LEU A 131 -3.45 -11.73 -5.19
N GLU A 132 -3.45 -12.56 -6.24
CA GLU A 132 -4.65 -13.01 -7.00
C GLU A 132 -5.52 -13.98 -6.19
N GLY A 133 -5.81 -13.63 -4.94
CA GLY A 133 -6.62 -14.44 -4.06
C GLY A 133 -5.94 -15.69 -3.51
N ASP A 134 -4.72 -16.05 -3.91
CA ASP A 134 -3.94 -17.13 -3.30
C ASP A 134 -2.85 -16.57 -2.37
N ALA A 135 -3.31 -16.16 -1.19
CA ALA A 135 -2.63 -15.60 -0.02
C ALA A 135 -1.12 -15.82 0.23
N THR A 136 -0.45 -16.78 -0.40
CA THR A 136 0.91 -17.18 -0.04
C THR A 136 1.89 -17.20 -1.21
N ALA A 137 1.42 -17.22 -2.45
CA ALA A 137 2.29 -17.26 -3.63
C ALA A 137 2.33 -15.88 -4.28
N ASP A 138 3.52 -15.33 -4.46
CA ASP A 138 3.67 -14.14 -5.28
C ASP A 138 3.48 -14.52 -6.77
N ALA A 139 2.35 -14.12 -7.37
CA ALA A 139 2.07 -14.44 -8.77
C ALA A 139 2.94 -13.65 -9.77
N SER A 140 3.83 -12.78 -9.31
CA SER A 140 4.85 -12.12 -10.15
C SER A 140 5.97 -13.06 -10.63
N GLY A 141 6.17 -14.19 -9.94
CA GLY A 141 7.25 -15.13 -10.21
C GLY A 141 8.65 -14.69 -9.76
N ASN A 142 8.78 -13.59 -9.00
CA ASN A 142 10.09 -13.10 -8.51
C ASN A 142 10.60 -13.83 -7.25
N GLY A 143 9.85 -14.81 -6.72
CA GLY A 143 10.20 -15.62 -5.55
C GLY A 143 10.06 -14.88 -4.21
N ARG A 144 9.49 -13.68 -4.19
CA ARG A 144 9.22 -12.91 -2.97
C ARG A 144 7.84 -13.26 -2.39
N ASP A 145 7.64 -14.57 -2.24
CA ASP A 145 6.47 -15.14 -1.57
C ASP A 145 6.31 -14.54 -0.19
N LEU A 146 5.06 -14.35 0.17
CA LEU A 146 4.69 -13.64 1.38
C LEU A 146 4.17 -14.63 2.41
N THR A 147 4.51 -14.39 3.68
CA THR A 147 3.99 -15.21 4.78
C THR A 147 2.82 -14.49 5.44
N LEU A 148 1.63 -15.09 5.36
CA LEU A 148 0.50 -14.68 6.19
C LEU A 148 0.78 -15.05 7.65
N GLN A 149 0.52 -14.12 8.55
CA GLN A 149 0.45 -14.40 9.99
C GLN A 149 -0.90 -13.90 10.53
N GLY A 150 -1.34 -14.33 11.71
CA GLY A 150 -2.56 -13.81 12.36
C GLY A 150 -3.90 -14.21 11.72
N SER A 151 -3.97 -15.38 11.07
CA SER A 151 -5.20 -16.00 10.54
C SER A 151 -6.08 -15.09 9.66
N PRO A 152 -5.56 -14.44 8.61
CA PRO A 152 -6.40 -13.73 7.66
C PRO A 152 -7.28 -14.70 6.88
N THR A 153 -8.44 -14.23 6.42
CA THR A 153 -9.41 -15.07 5.71
C THR A 153 -9.38 -14.73 4.23
N ILE A 154 -9.18 -15.72 3.37
CA ILE A 154 -9.48 -15.58 1.94
C ILE A 154 -10.95 -15.94 1.76
N ALA A 155 -11.72 -15.08 1.10
CA ALA A 155 -13.11 -15.37 0.80
C ALA A 155 -13.44 -15.14 -0.68
N THR A 156 -14.41 -15.92 -1.15
CA THR A 156 -14.98 -15.73 -2.48
C THR A 156 -16.12 -14.73 -2.42
N ILE A 157 -15.94 -13.53 -2.96
CA ILE A 157 -16.93 -12.44 -2.90
C ILE A 157 -17.06 -11.79 -4.28
N SER A 158 -18.29 -11.54 -4.74
CA SER A 158 -18.59 -10.96 -6.06
C SER A 158 -18.03 -9.55 -6.29
N ALA A 159 -17.78 -8.81 -5.22
CA ALA A 159 -17.19 -7.48 -5.27
C ALA A 159 -15.66 -7.49 -5.46
N CYS A 160 -15.01 -8.64 -5.31
CA CYS A 160 -13.57 -8.81 -5.50
C CYS A 160 -13.24 -8.96 -6.98
N LYS A 161 -12.06 -8.46 -7.37
CA LYS A 161 -11.46 -8.85 -8.63
C LYS A 161 -11.27 -10.37 -8.61
N ARG A 162 -11.70 -11.02 -9.71
CA ARG A 162 -11.69 -12.48 -9.88
C ARG A 162 -12.35 -13.26 -8.74
N PHE A 163 -13.32 -12.64 -8.07
CA PHE A 163 -14.10 -13.22 -6.99
C PHE A 163 -13.30 -13.59 -5.73
N ARG A 164 -12.05 -13.15 -5.52
CA ARG A 164 -11.28 -13.50 -4.31
C ARG A 164 -10.62 -12.28 -3.68
N CYS A 165 -10.82 -12.09 -2.37
CA CYS A 165 -10.13 -11.03 -1.61
C CYS A 165 -9.55 -11.56 -0.30
N LEU A 166 -8.61 -10.79 0.23
CA LEU A 166 -8.07 -10.96 1.57
C LEU A 166 -8.88 -10.16 2.58
N TYR A 167 -9.38 -10.83 3.62
CA TYR A 167 -9.89 -10.19 4.82
C TYR A 167 -8.84 -10.17 5.92
N LEU A 168 -8.58 -8.99 6.46
CA LEU A 168 -7.76 -8.79 7.64
C LEU A 168 -8.69 -8.55 8.84
N GLY A 169 -8.62 -9.44 9.83
CA GLY A 169 -9.53 -9.45 10.99
C GLY A 169 -9.18 -8.47 12.10
N GLY A 170 -8.07 -7.73 11.97
CA GLY A 170 -7.58 -6.80 12.99
C GLY A 170 -6.75 -7.44 14.11
N VAL A 171 -6.43 -8.74 14.03
CA VAL A 171 -5.61 -9.47 15.01
C VAL A 171 -4.32 -9.99 14.37
N SER A 172 -3.23 -9.22 14.52
CA SER A 172 -1.87 -9.54 14.07
C SER A 172 -1.73 -10.05 12.63
N SER A 173 -2.72 -9.79 11.77
CA SER A 173 -2.70 -10.25 10.40
C SER A 173 -1.64 -9.47 9.63
N GLN A 174 -0.45 -10.04 9.50
CA GLN A 174 0.71 -9.36 8.95
C GLN A 174 1.28 -10.11 7.76
N TRP A 175 1.78 -9.31 6.83
CA TRP A 175 2.60 -9.71 5.71
C TRP A 175 4.04 -9.42 6.08
N VAL A 176 4.94 -10.38 5.91
CA VAL A 176 6.39 -10.18 6.09
C VAL A 176 7.08 -10.73 4.84
N PRO A 177 7.88 -9.94 4.12
CA PRO A 177 8.71 -10.47 3.03
C PRO A 177 9.69 -11.49 3.57
N LYS A 178 9.90 -12.59 2.84
CA LYS A 178 11.00 -13.53 3.11
C LYS A 178 12.36 -12.91 2.81
#